data_AF-A0A3D4FKK2-F1
#
_entry.id   AF-A0A3D4FKK2-F1
#
_cell.length_a   1.000
_cell.length_b   1.000
_cell.length_c   1.000
_cell.angle_alpha   90.00
_cell.angle_beta   90.00
_cell.angle_gamma   90.00
#
_symmetry.space_group_name_H-M   'P 1'
#
loop_
_entity.id
_entity.type
_entity.pdbx_description
1 polymer ?
#
loop_
_entity_poly.entity_id
_entity_poly.type
_entity_poly.pdbx_seq_one_letter_code
_entity_poly.pdbx_strand_id
1 'polypeptide(L)' 'AKTLFDSLSYSNKKLYVEWITAAKRSSTREERVSKTIKYLEQGIKNFKKGK' A
#
# COMPACT_ATOMS: atom_id res chain seq x y z
N ALA A 1 -9.10 7.62 1.66
CA ALA A 1 -7.80 6.92 1.76
C ALA A 1 -6.63 7.76 2.31
N LYS A 2 -6.38 9.01 1.85
CA LYS A 2 -5.19 9.80 2.20
C LYS A 2 -4.96 9.99 3.72
N THR A 3 -6.01 10.26 4.49
CA THR A 3 -5.93 10.44 5.96
C THR A 3 -5.45 9.19 6.70
N LEU A 4 -5.93 8.00 6.31
CA LEU A 4 -5.51 6.76 6.94
C LEU A 4 -4.03 6.49 6.63
N PHE A 5 -3.63 6.64 5.37
CA PHE A 5 -2.23 6.49 4.97
C PHE A 5 -1.34 7.44 5.75
N ASP A 6 -1.74 8.71 5.92
CA ASP A 6 -0.93 9.70 6.63
C ASP A 6 -0.80 9.41 8.13
N SER A 7 -1.84 8.85 8.73
CA SER A 7 -1.83 8.38 10.12
C SER A 7 -1.00 7.10 10.33
N LEU A 8 -0.60 6.38 9.28
CA LEU A 8 0.24 5.19 9.41
C LEU A 8 1.65 5.54 9.92
N SER A 9 2.20 4.66 10.76
CA SER A 9 3.62 4.70 11.12
C SER A 9 4.52 4.59 9.88
N TYR A 10 5.72 5.17 9.95
CA TYR A 10 6.69 5.17 8.86
C TYR A 10 6.92 3.77 8.26
N SER A 11 7.06 2.74 9.09
CA SER A 11 7.26 1.35 8.62
C SER A 11 6.10 0.83 7.76
N ASN A 12 4.86 1.17 8.10
CA ASN A 12 3.68 0.77 7.33
C ASN A 12 3.57 1.55 6.01
N LYS A 13 3.88 2.84 6.01
CA LYS A 13 4.00 3.65 4.78
C LYS A 13 5.08 3.07 3.86
N LYS A 14 6.26 2.77 4.40
CA LYS A 14 7.41 2.20 3.68
C LYS A 14 7.05 0.88 3.01
N LEU A 15 6.33 -0.01 3.69
CA LEU A 15 5.89 -1.30 3.13
C LEU A 15 5.04 -1.14 1.85
N TYR A 16 4.07 -0.22 1.86
CA TYR A 16 3.24 0.05 0.67
C TYR A 16 4.08 0.63 -0.47
N VAL A 17 4.94 1.61 -0.16
CA VAL A 17 5.83 2.24 -1.15
C VAL A 17 6.78 1.21 -1.76
N GLU A 18 7.50 0.43 -0.93
CA GLU A 18 8.41 -0.62 -1.40
C GLU A 18 7.69 -1.68 -2.23
N TRP A 19 6.47 -2.06 -1.85
CA TRP A 19 5.70 -3.01 -2.63
C TRP A 19 5.32 -2.44 -4.00
N ILE A 20 4.88 -1.19 -4.08
CA ILE A 20 4.56 -0.56 -5.35
C ILE A 20 5.82 -0.42 -6.21
N THR A 21 6.92 0.10 -5.66
CA THR A 21 8.15 0.40 -6.41
C THR A 21 8.93 -0.86 -6.80
N ALA A 22 8.82 -1.96 -6.06
CA ALA A 22 9.41 -3.25 -6.41
C ALA A 22 8.83 -3.87 -7.69
N ALA A 23 7.69 -3.37 -8.21
CA ALA A 23 7.15 -3.85 -9.48
C ALA A 23 7.99 -3.31 -10.66
N LYS A 24 8.51 -4.23 -11.49
CA LYS A 24 9.31 -3.86 -12.68
C LYS A 24 8.45 -3.29 -13.82
N ARG A 25 7.20 -3.76 -13.94
CA ARG A 25 6.25 -3.32 -14.98
C ARG A 25 5.38 -2.18 -14.46
N SER A 26 5.19 -1.14 -15.28
CA SER A 26 4.33 0.02 -14.97
C SER A 26 2.90 -0.38 -14.64
N SER A 27 2.29 -1.22 -15.48
CA SER A 27 0.92 -1.73 -15.27
C SER A 27 0.76 -2.41 -13.89
N THR A 28 1.76 -3.18 -13.45
CA THR A 28 1.74 -3.80 -12.11
C THR A 28 1.89 -2.76 -10.99
N ARG A 29 2.59 -1.65 -11.21
CA ARG A 29 2.65 -0.54 -10.23
C ARG A 29 1.27 0.09 -10.07
N GLU A 30 0.59 0.37 -11.18
CA GLU A 30 -0.75 0.95 -11.18
C GLU A 30 -1.76 0.04 -10.48
N GLU A 31 -1.73 -1.26 -10.76
CA GLU A 31 -2.54 -2.24 -10.02
C GLU A 31 -2.24 -2.23 -8.52
N ARG A 32 -0.97 -2.15 -8.12
CA ARG A 32 -0.57 -2.11 -6.69
C ARG A 32 -1.00 -0.82 -6.01
N VAL A 33 -0.98 0.31 -6.71
CA VAL A 33 -1.53 1.59 -6.22
C VAL A 33 -3.03 1.45 -5.98
N SER A 34 -3.78 0.93 -6.95
CA SER A 34 -5.22 0.69 -6.80
C SER A 34 -5.55 -0.25 -5.64
N LYS A 35 -4.78 -1.35 -5.49
CA LYS A 35 -4.91 -2.26 -4.35
C LYS A 35 -4.58 -1.59 -3.02
N THR A 36 -3.56 -0.74 -2.98
CA THR A 36 -3.19 0.02 -1.78
C THR A 36 -4.35 0.90 -1.34
N ILE A 37 -5.00 1.61 -2.26
CA ILE A 37 -6.19 2.42 -1.95
C ILE A 37 -7.29 1.53 -1.35
N LYS A 38 -7.63 0.39 -1.99
CA LYS A 38 -8.64 -0.55 -1.47
C LYS A 38 -8.31 -1.07 -0.08
N TYR A 39 -7.05 -1.39 0.21
CA TYR A 39 -6.63 -1.84 1.53
C TYR A 39 -6.76 -0.75 2.59
N LEU A 40 -6.37 0.48 2.25
CA LEU A 40 -6.53 1.62 3.15
C LEU A 40 -8.01 1.93 3.40
N GLU A 41 -8.88 1.79 2.41
CA GLU A 41 -10.33 1.94 2.62
C GLU A 41 -10.91 0.85 3.54
N GLN A 42 -10.35 -0.36 3.51
CA GLN A 42 -10.68 -1.44 4.44
C GLN A 42 -10.01 -1.30 5.82
N GLY A 43 -9.26 -0.22 6.08
CA GLY A 43 -8.54 -0.02 7.33
C GLY A 43 -7.32 -0.92 7.52
N ILE A 44 -6.88 -1.62 6.46
CA ILE A 44 -5.72 -2.50 6.50
C ILE A 44 -4.43 -1.67 6.50
N LYS A 45 -3.78 -1.62 7.67
CA LYS A 45 -2.54 -0.88 7.88
C LYS A 45 -1.30 -1.61 7.37
N ASN A 46 -1.37 -2.93 7.25
CA ASN A 46 -0.27 -3.78 6.80
C ASN A 46 -0.82 -4.98 6.00
N PHE A 47 -0.66 -4.94 4.67
CA PHE A 47 -1.13 -5.98 3.76
C PHE A 47 -0.33 -7.30 3.85
N LYS A 48 0.83 -7.31 4.52
CA LYS A 48 1.64 -8.54 4.71
C LYS A 48 1.19 -9.40 5.89
N LYS A 49 0.40 -8.86 6.85
CA LYS A 49 0.01 -9.60 8.06
C LYS A 49 -1.05 -10.69 7.86
N GLY A 50 -1.61 -10.83 6.66
CA GLY A 50 -2.60 -11.85 6.31
C GLY A 50 -2.12 -12.88 5.29
N LYS A 51 -0.80 -13.04 5.12
CA LYS A 51 -0.18 -14.05 4.25
C LYS A 51 0.61 -15.07 5.05
#